data_AF-A0A4R8INC9-F1
#
_entry.id   AF-A0A4R8INC9-F1
#
_cell.length_a   1.000
_cell.length_b   1.000
_cell.length_c   1.000
_cell.angle_alpha   90.00
_cell.angle_beta   90.00
_cell.angle_gamma   90.00
#
_symmetry.space_group_name_H-M   'P 1'
#
loop_
_entity.id
_entity.type
_entity.pdbx_description
1 polymer ?
#
loop_
_entity_poly.entity_id
_entity_poly.type
_entity_poly.pdbx_seq_one_letter_code
_entity_poly.pdbx_strand_id
1 'polypeptide(L)'
;MYAGFEGGLMSKSLEDALSQGSWSVSAVMFDLNAMHDDEGRPISERRADAMARIGVEMEMKLCPFSDIRKDKWMNVSALEQITSYLNPVLEEMEAFRRHARSDDATWDEILSCVIDQLAGPAIYLLQQRSLHGPVPARIAVGHKLAAGMFGVMRGLCERRALGTEPPVSVDSFMNLIEETGALVGATYEACAGSMPMIQKASTALIEGNANNPLEIDSQRLNLARHLALQVQLGIFWHLYDHVHLWSLLQGEFREHLAPFNQFLTQKLERAANDLDNLPPQRPNSAMLPDALDAPQRQRFTTALNDAADPPLLDEDMRTAIELLNEPGSAIHYSGDTELFARSVANYLHTYRLFKAELSRIELELRRLLDFPQETPIRLGPAVFPTARSLPWYELILGRRHGEAGHLTGNRTGVRIAAPGD
;
A
#
# COMPACT_ATOMS: atom_id res chain seq x y z
N MET A 1 46.26 3.50 7.58
CA MET A 1 45.55 2.28 8.01
C MET A 1 44.11 2.71 8.27
N TYR A 2 43.32 2.84 7.20
CA TYR A 2 41.93 3.26 7.26
C TYR A 2 41.08 1.99 7.37
N ALA A 3 40.40 1.83 8.52
CA ALA A 3 39.44 0.77 8.71
C ALA A 3 38.25 1.02 7.75
N GLY A 4 37.91 -0.01 6.98
CA GLY A 4 36.84 0.02 5.99
C GLY A 4 35.50 0.34 6.61
N PHE A 5 34.83 1.32 6.02
CA PHE A 5 33.39 1.53 6.16
C PHE A 5 32.72 0.91 4.93
N GLU A 6 32.58 -0.42 4.94
CA GLU A 6 31.74 -1.16 4.01
C GLU A 6 30.44 -1.51 4.74
N GLY A 7 29.38 -0.78 4.43
CA GLY A 7 28.08 -0.94 5.05
C GLY A 7 27.08 0.04 4.48
N GLY A 8 27.00 0.11 3.15
CA GLY A 8 25.85 0.74 2.50
C GLY A 8 24.60 -0.05 2.91
N LEU A 9 23.64 0.62 3.53
CA LEU A 9 22.35 0.03 3.90
C LEU A 9 21.71 -0.53 2.62
N MET A 10 21.64 -1.86 2.52
CA MET A 10 21.08 -2.56 1.37
C MET A 10 19.55 -2.59 1.48
N SER A 11 18.87 -2.81 0.35
CA SER A 11 17.45 -3.17 0.37
C SER A 11 17.29 -4.50 1.11
N LYS A 12 16.81 -4.44 2.35
CA LYS A 12 16.64 -5.63 3.19
C LYS A 12 15.66 -6.60 2.54
N SER A 13 14.63 -6.09 1.89
CA SER A 13 13.63 -6.93 1.22
C SER A 13 14.21 -7.69 0.03
N LEU A 14 15.14 -7.08 -0.73
CA LEU A 14 15.84 -7.74 -1.83
C LEU A 14 16.87 -8.76 -1.33
N GLU A 15 17.59 -8.42 -0.26
CA GLU A 15 18.49 -9.34 0.43
C GLU A 15 17.75 -10.58 0.96
N ASP A 16 16.62 -10.37 1.64
CA ASP A 16 15.74 -11.44 2.11
C ASP A 16 15.25 -12.29 0.91
N ALA A 17 14.88 -11.67 -0.22
CA ALA A 17 14.45 -12.40 -1.41
C ALA A 17 15.52 -13.33 -1.99
N LEU A 18 16.78 -12.87 -2.05
CA LEU A 18 17.89 -13.60 -2.64
C LEU A 18 18.55 -14.60 -1.67
N SER A 19 18.36 -14.41 -0.36
CA SER A 19 18.88 -15.29 0.71
C SER A 19 17.86 -16.32 1.25
N GLN A 20 16.69 -16.45 0.61
CA GLN A 20 15.58 -17.31 1.05
C GLN A 20 14.95 -16.90 2.40
N GLY A 21 15.08 -15.62 2.77
CA GLY A 21 14.39 -14.99 3.88
C GLY A 21 12.89 -14.76 3.63
N SER A 22 12.25 -13.97 4.50
CA SER A 22 10.82 -13.66 4.42
C SER A 22 10.59 -12.31 3.72
N TRP A 23 9.93 -12.32 2.55
CA TRP A 23 9.80 -11.14 1.70
C TRP A 23 8.45 -11.08 0.96
N SER A 24 8.24 -10.04 0.16
CA SER A 24 7.21 -10.02 -0.88
C SER A 24 7.66 -9.18 -2.06
N VAL A 25 7.17 -9.42 -3.28
CA VAL A 25 7.50 -8.60 -4.45
C VAL A 25 7.15 -7.13 -4.19
N SER A 26 6.00 -6.90 -3.56
CA SER A 26 5.59 -5.57 -3.11
C SER A 26 6.55 -4.95 -2.08
N ALA A 27 7.12 -5.73 -1.14
CA ALA A 27 8.12 -5.20 -0.21
C ALA A 27 9.38 -4.74 -0.95
N VAL A 28 9.88 -5.52 -1.90
CA VAL A 28 11.03 -5.14 -2.74
C VAL A 28 10.73 -3.88 -3.56
N MET A 29 9.55 -3.80 -4.18
CA MET A 29 9.11 -2.63 -4.96
C MET A 29 9.15 -1.31 -4.17
N PHE A 30 8.86 -1.35 -2.87
CA PHE A 30 8.88 -0.16 -2.00
C PHE A 30 10.18 0.03 -1.20
N ASP A 31 11.14 -0.88 -1.34
CA ASP A 31 12.42 -0.89 -0.64
C ASP A 31 13.60 -0.67 -1.61
N LEU A 32 13.44 0.26 -2.56
CA LEU A 32 14.44 0.59 -3.59
C LEU A 32 15.30 1.83 -3.24
N ASN A 33 15.28 2.28 -1.99
CA ASN A 33 15.86 3.56 -1.57
C ASN A 33 17.40 3.60 -1.63
N ALA A 34 18.05 2.45 -1.61
CA ALA A 34 19.49 2.33 -1.73
C ALA A 34 19.98 2.07 -3.17
N MET A 35 19.07 1.97 -4.14
CA MET A 35 19.37 1.49 -5.49
C MET A 35 19.62 2.62 -6.48
N HIS A 36 20.51 2.36 -7.45
CA HIS A 36 20.88 3.27 -8.53
C HIS A 36 20.53 2.69 -9.89
N ASP A 37 20.39 3.58 -10.86
CA ASP A 37 20.38 3.23 -12.27
C ASP A 37 21.79 3.17 -12.88
N ASP A 38 21.88 2.79 -14.16
CA ASP A 38 23.13 2.68 -14.93
C ASP A 38 23.77 4.02 -15.32
N GLU A 39 23.12 5.14 -14.98
CA GLU A 39 23.68 6.49 -15.01
C GLU A 39 24.15 6.96 -13.61
N GLY A 40 24.08 6.08 -12.62
CA GLY A 40 24.51 6.36 -11.25
C GLY A 40 23.53 7.24 -10.46
N ARG A 41 22.29 7.42 -10.93
CA ARG A 41 21.27 8.21 -10.24
C ARG A 41 20.39 7.30 -9.36
N PRO A 42 19.92 7.78 -8.20
CA PRO A 42 19.03 6.98 -7.35
C PRO A 42 17.68 6.73 -8.02
N ILE A 43 17.15 5.52 -7.86
CA ILE A 43 15.87 5.10 -8.46
C ILE A 43 14.70 5.86 -7.84
N SER A 44 14.65 5.95 -6.50
CA SER A 44 13.54 6.57 -5.77
C SER A 44 13.76 8.06 -5.45
N GLU A 45 14.79 8.67 -6.05
CA GLU A 45 15.25 10.06 -5.88
C GLU A 45 15.19 10.59 -4.45
N ARG A 46 14.09 11.24 -4.08
CA ARG A 46 13.89 11.86 -2.77
C ARG A 46 13.79 10.82 -1.65
N ARG A 47 13.17 9.67 -1.93
CA ARG A 47 13.09 8.57 -0.95
C ARG A 47 14.43 7.85 -0.82
N ALA A 48 15.39 8.15 -1.69
CA ALA A 48 16.68 7.51 -1.64
C ALA A 48 17.41 7.85 -0.34
N ASP A 49 18.06 6.85 0.21
CA ASP A 49 18.82 6.98 1.43
C ASP A 49 19.89 8.06 1.27
N ALA A 50 20.26 8.73 2.36
CA ALA A 50 21.27 9.78 2.31
C ALA A 50 22.57 9.29 1.66
N MET A 51 22.94 8.03 1.91
CA MET A 51 24.10 7.37 1.31
C MET A 51 23.99 7.20 -0.20
N ALA A 52 22.81 6.85 -0.72
CA ALA A 52 22.60 6.69 -2.15
C ALA A 52 22.70 8.02 -2.91
N ARG A 53 22.54 9.16 -2.22
CA ARG A 53 22.66 10.50 -2.82
C ARG A 53 24.09 11.05 -2.80
N ILE A 54 25.04 10.40 -2.13
CA ILE A 54 26.43 10.87 -2.07
C ILE A 54 27.05 10.78 -3.46
N GLY A 55 27.63 11.90 -3.92
CA GLY A 55 28.30 11.98 -5.22
C GLY A 55 27.37 12.09 -6.42
N VAL A 56 26.05 12.15 -6.21
CA VAL A 56 25.06 12.34 -7.26
C VAL A 56 24.78 13.83 -7.44
N GLU A 57 24.96 14.34 -8.65
CA GLU A 57 24.61 15.73 -8.97
C GLU A 57 23.08 15.92 -8.97
N MET A 58 22.62 16.81 -8.07
CA MET A 58 21.23 17.21 -7.94
C MET A 58 21.14 18.73 -8.05
N GLU A 59 20.85 19.22 -9.26
CA GLU A 59 20.57 20.62 -9.48
C GLU A 59 19.14 20.95 -9.06
N MET A 60 18.99 21.73 -7.99
CA MET A 60 17.70 22.18 -7.47
C MET A 60 17.41 23.62 -7.92
N LYS A 61 16.23 23.86 -8.51
CA LYS A 61 15.77 25.22 -8.89
C LYS A 61 14.38 25.49 -8.33
N LEU A 62 14.00 26.76 -8.25
CA LEU A 62 12.61 27.12 -7.98
C LEU A 62 11.76 26.93 -9.23
N CYS A 63 10.60 26.30 -9.07
CA CYS A 63 9.68 25.99 -10.15
C CYS A 63 9.16 27.27 -10.83
N PRO A 64 9.32 27.41 -12.16
CA PRO A 64 8.88 28.59 -12.91
C PRO A 64 7.39 28.51 -13.31
N PHE A 65 6.73 27.37 -13.15
CA PHE A 65 5.34 27.20 -13.55
C PHE A 65 4.41 28.00 -12.62
N SER A 66 3.42 28.66 -13.22
CA SER A 66 2.51 29.57 -12.52
C SER A 66 1.40 28.88 -11.73
N ASP A 67 1.43 27.55 -11.63
CA ASP A 67 0.43 26.73 -10.96
C ASP A 67 0.78 26.50 -9.48
N ILE A 68 0.16 25.48 -8.84
CA ILE A 68 0.40 25.11 -7.45
C ILE A 68 1.87 24.83 -7.13
N ARG A 69 2.73 24.64 -8.14
CA ARG A 69 4.16 24.38 -7.95
C ARG A 69 5.01 25.64 -7.82
N LYS A 70 4.45 26.82 -8.13
CA LYS A 70 5.21 28.07 -8.12
C LYS A 70 6.02 28.23 -6.83
N ASP A 71 7.27 28.65 -6.98
CA ASP A 71 8.22 28.92 -5.90
C ASP A 71 8.60 27.69 -5.04
N LYS A 72 8.34 26.47 -5.53
CA LYS A 72 8.77 25.20 -4.89
C LYS A 72 10.02 24.63 -5.54
N TRP A 73 10.78 23.84 -4.79
CA TRP A 73 12.03 23.26 -5.27
C TRP A 73 11.79 22.12 -6.26
N MET A 74 12.46 22.13 -7.40
CA MET A 74 12.41 21.08 -8.41
C MET A 74 13.81 20.55 -8.70
N ASN A 75 13.92 19.22 -8.85
CA ASN A 75 15.15 18.54 -9.26
C ASN A 75 15.27 18.59 -10.78
N VAL A 76 16.08 19.52 -11.30
CA VAL A 76 16.22 19.76 -12.75
C VAL A 76 17.08 18.68 -13.40
N SER A 77 18.09 18.17 -12.69
CA SER A 77 18.90 17.04 -13.20
C SER A 77 18.07 15.77 -13.37
N ALA A 78 17.02 15.58 -12.55
CA ALA A 78 16.07 14.49 -12.76
C ALA A 78 15.21 14.71 -14.01
N LEU A 79 14.78 15.94 -14.26
CA LEU A 79 14.03 16.30 -15.46
C LEU A 79 14.81 16.03 -16.74
N GLU A 80 16.13 16.29 -16.74
CA GLU A 80 17.01 15.98 -17.89
C GLU A 80 17.00 14.49 -18.22
N GLN A 81 17.20 13.62 -17.22
CA GLN A 81 17.13 12.18 -17.40
C GLN A 81 15.73 11.74 -17.87
N ILE A 82 14.66 12.24 -17.22
CA ILE A 82 13.28 11.93 -17.63
C ILE A 82 13.05 12.32 -19.08
N THR A 83 13.52 13.50 -19.51
CA THR A 83 13.37 13.99 -20.88
C THR A 83 14.04 13.06 -21.89
N SER A 84 15.23 12.52 -21.58
CA SER A 84 15.96 11.59 -22.45
C SER A 84 15.22 10.26 -22.66
N TYR A 85 14.52 9.75 -21.65
CA TYR A 85 13.85 8.45 -21.70
C TYR A 85 12.32 8.52 -21.76
N LEU A 86 11.73 9.72 -21.82
CA LEU A 86 10.29 9.89 -21.78
C LEU A 86 9.59 9.10 -22.89
N ASN A 87 9.95 9.35 -24.15
CA ASN A 87 9.26 8.72 -25.29
C ASN A 87 9.34 7.18 -25.26
N PRO A 88 10.52 6.55 -25.01
CA PRO A 88 10.58 5.11 -24.83
C PRO A 88 9.66 4.56 -23.72
N VAL A 89 9.52 5.27 -22.61
CA VAL A 89 8.62 4.86 -21.52
C VAL A 89 7.15 5.03 -21.92
N LEU A 90 6.81 6.11 -22.63
CA LEU A 90 5.45 6.31 -23.13
C LEU A 90 5.06 5.26 -24.16
N GLU A 91 5.97 4.86 -25.04
CA GLU A 91 5.75 3.75 -25.98
C GLU A 91 5.47 2.43 -25.26
N GLU A 92 6.13 2.15 -24.13
CA GLU A 92 5.80 0.98 -23.31
C GLU A 92 4.43 1.07 -22.66
N MET A 93 4.07 2.23 -22.09
CA MET A 93 2.76 2.44 -21.49
C MET A 93 1.65 2.24 -22.52
N GLU A 94 1.81 2.84 -23.70
CA GLU A 94 0.89 2.69 -24.83
C GLU A 94 0.73 1.24 -25.27
N ALA A 95 1.85 0.52 -25.42
CA ALA A 95 1.87 -0.89 -25.80
C ALA A 95 1.26 -1.80 -24.73
N PHE A 96 1.50 -1.51 -23.45
CA PHE A 96 0.86 -2.23 -22.35
C PHE A 96 -0.66 -2.04 -22.39
N ARG A 97 -1.11 -0.80 -22.61
CA ARG A 97 -2.52 -0.44 -22.68
C ARG A 97 -3.25 -1.08 -23.86
N ARG A 98 -2.56 -1.40 -24.96
CA ARG A 98 -3.13 -2.18 -26.09
C ARG A 98 -3.68 -3.55 -25.66
N HIS A 99 -3.17 -4.15 -24.59
CA HIS A 99 -3.63 -5.45 -24.09
C HIS A 99 -4.83 -5.38 -23.14
N ALA A 100 -5.35 -4.18 -22.89
CA ALA A 100 -6.69 -3.97 -22.36
C ALA A 100 -7.74 -4.40 -23.41
N ARG A 101 -8.73 -5.20 -23.03
CA ARG A 101 -9.70 -5.74 -24.00
C ARG A 101 -10.69 -4.66 -24.43
N SER A 102 -10.97 -4.60 -25.75
CA SER A 102 -12.16 -4.06 -26.43
C SER A 102 -12.79 -2.76 -25.91
N ASP A 103 -12.68 -1.68 -26.70
CA ASP A 103 -13.49 -0.45 -26.71
C ASP A 103 -13.67 0.37 -25.41
N ASP A 104 -13.50 -0.20 -24.21
CA ASP A 104 -13.69 0.47 -22.92
C ASP A 104 -12.49 0.25 -21.98
N ALA A 105 -11.61 1.26 -21.92
CA ALA A 105 -10.55 1.33 -20.93
C ALA A 105 -11.09 1.28 -19.50
N THR A 106 -10.51 0.45 -18.63
CA THR A 106 -10.86 0.42 -17.19
C THR A 106 -9.76 1.01 -16.32
N TRP A 107 -10.15 1.57 -15.17
CA TRP A 107 -9.20 2.05 -14.17
C TRP A 107 -8.31 0.94 -13.59
N ASP A 108 -8.75 -0.31 -13.62
CA ASP A 108 -7.99 -1.47 -13.13
C ASP A 108 -6.80 -1.80 -14.04
N GLU A 109 -7.00 -1.71 -15.35
CA GLU A 109 -5.93 -1.89 -16.33
C GLU A 109 -4.98 -0.71 -16.35
N ILE A 110 -5.49 0.51 -16.13
CA ILE A 110 -4.67 1.71 -15.95
C ILE A 110 -3.78 1.56 -14.70
N LEU A 111 -4.35 1.09 -13.58
CA LEU A 111 -3.58 0.76 -12.38
C LEU A 111 -2.52 -0.30 -12.68
N SER A 112 -2.87 -1.35 -13.43
CA SER A 112 -1.91 -2.39 -13.83
C SER A 112 -0.74 -1.81 -14.63
N CYS A 113 -0.99 -0.88 -15.56
CA CYS A 113 0.06 -0.18 -16.30
C CYS A 113 0.96 0.68 -15.39
N VAL A 114 0.38 1.42 -14.44
CA VAL A 114 1.16 2.18 -13.45
C VAL A 114 2.01 1.24 -12.59
N ILE A 115 1.44 0.12 -12.14
CA ILE A 115 2.12 -0.86 -11.29
C ILE A 115 3.24 -1.58 -12.03
N ASP A 116 3.07 -1.89 -13.32
CA ASP A 116 4.13 -2.43 -14.18
C ASP A 116 5.38 -1.54 -14.16
N GLN A 117 5.19 -0.25 -14.41
CA GLN A 117 6.26 0.74 -14.44
C GLN A 117 6.86 0.97 -13.04
N LEU A 118 6.02 1.01 -12.00
CA LEU A 118 6.45 1.16 -10.61
C LEU A 118 7.29 -0.05 -10.14
N ALA A 119 6.89 -1.26 -10.52
CA ALA A 119 7.56 -2.50 -10.14
C ALA A 119 8.80 -2.81 -10.99
N GLY A 120 8.96 -2.16 -12.14
CA GLY A 120 10.01 -2.42 -13.13
C GLY A 120 11.40 -2.65 -12.53
N PRO A 121 11.95 -1.73 -11.70
CA PRO A 121 13.25 -1.94 -11.08
C PRO A 121 13.34 -3.17 -10.18
N ALA A 122 12.32 -3.41 -9.35
CA ALA A 122 12.30 -4.57 -8.45
C ALA A 122 12.22 -5.88 -9.24
N ILE A 123 11.35 -5.95 -10.25
CA ILE A 123 11.23 -7.11 -11.14
C ILE A 123 12.56 -7.36 -11.86
N TYR A 124 13.19 -6.31 -12.39
CA TYR A 124 14.50 -6.42 -13.03
C TYR A 124 15.55 -7.01 -12.09
N LEU A 125 15.71 -6.45 -10.88
CA LEU A 125 16.69 -6.93 -9.90
C LEU A 125 16.43 -8.38 -9.47
N LEU A 126 15.17 -8.75 -9.27
CA LEU A 126 14.76 -10.12 -8.94
C LEU A 126 15.05 -11.10 -10.09
N GLN A 127 14.77 -10.73 -11.34
CA GLN A 127 15.06 -11.56 -12.51
C GLN A 127 16.56 -11.73 -12.75
N GLN A 128 17.34 -10.65 -12.58
CA GLN A 128 18.80 -10.70 -12.69
C GLN A 128 19.47 -11.35 -11.48
N ARG A 129 18.72 -11.66 -10.41
CA ARG A 129 19.23 -12.17 -9.13
C ARG A 129 20.35 -11.28 -8.58
N SER A 130 20.19 -9.96 -8.72
CA SER A 130 21.23 -8.98 -8.45
C SER A 130 20.88 -8.09 -7.26
N LEU A 131 21.79 -8.02 -6.28
CA LEU A 131 21.69 -7.14 -5.12
C LEU A 131 22.14 -5.69 -5.42
N HIS A 132 22.91 -5.50 -6.49
CA HIS A 132 23.69 -4.27 -6.72
C HIS A 132 23.61 -3.74 -8.16
N GLY A 133 23.01 -4.52 -9.07
CA GLY A 133 23.07 -4.21 -10.50
C GLY A 133 22.45 -2.86 -10.75
N PRO A 134 23.12 -1.95 -11.49
CA PRO A 134 22.44 -0.74 -11.85
C PRO A 134 21.23 -1.11 -12.70
N VAL A 135 20.08 -0.56 -12.33
CA VAL A 135 18.84 -0.75 -13.10
C VAL A 135 18.96 0.10 -14.37
N PRO A 136 18.56 -0.38 -15.55
CA PRO A 136 18.57 0.46 -16.75
C PRO A 136 17.85 1.80 -16.53
N ALA A 137 18.46 2.93 -16.90
CA ALA A 137 17.91 4.27 -16.66
C ALA A 137 16.50 4.42 -17.23
N ARG A 138 16.21 3.79 -18.37
CA ARG A 138 14.85 3.71 -18.93
C ARG A 138 13.83 3.11 -17.96
N ILE A 139 14.18 2.03 -17.27
CA ILE A 139 13.32 1.36 -16.26
C ILE A 139 13.19 2.26 -15.02
N ALA A 140 14.28 2.90 -14.59
CA ALA A 140 14.26 3.84 -13.46
C ALA A 140 13.39 5.07 -13.75
N VAL A 141 13.41 5.61 -14.97
CA VAL A 141 12.53 6.70 -15.40
C VAL A 141 11.06 6.27 -15.42
N GLY A 142 10.76 5.05 -15.89
CA GLY A 142 9.43 4.45 -15.76
C GLY A 142 8.94 4.43 -14.31
N HIS A 143 9.76 3.97 -13.38
CA HIS A 143 9.45 3.98 -11.95
C HIS A 143 9.19 5.39 -11.41
N LYS A 144 9.99 6.39 -11.79
CA LYS A 144 9.84 7.77 -11.33
C LYS A 144 8.52 8.40 -11.79
N LEU A 145 8.15 8.19 -13.06
CA LEU A 145 6.86 8.64 -13.59
C LEU A 145 5.70 7.92 -12.89
N ALA A 146 5.81 6.60 -12.76
CA ALA A 146 4.79 5.77 -12.12
C ALA A 146 4.61 6.07 -10.63
N ALA A 147 5.66 6.45 -9.90
CA ALA A 147 5.57 6.82 -8.50
C ALA A 147 4.66 8.05 -8.28
N GLY A 148 4.74 9.04 -9.18
CA GLY A 148 3.83 10.18 -9.17
C GLY A 148 2.39 9.79 -9.52
N MET A 149 2.20 9.00 -10.58
CA MET A 149 0.89 8.53 -11.03
C MET A 149 0.22 7.60 -10.00
N PHE A 150 1.00 6.78 -9.30
CA PHE A 150 0.50 5.83 -8.31
C PHE A 150 -0.19 6.53 -7.13
N GLY A 151 0.31 7.71 -6.70
CA GLY A 151 -0.36 8.50 -5.68
C GLY A 151 -1.78 8.91 -6.10
N VAL A 152 -1.93 9.36 -7.35
CA VAL A 152 -3.23 9.73 -7.93
C VAL A 152 -4.13 8.50 -8.09
N MET A 153 -3.59 7.41 -8.65
CA MET A 153 -4.32 6.15 -8.84
C MET A 153 -4.78 5.55 -7.53
N ARG A 154 -3.99 5.63 -6.46
CA ARG A 154 -4.41 5.18 -5.13
C ARG A 154 -5.63 5.96 -4.64
N GLY A 155 -5.61 7.30 -4.70
CA GLY A 155 -6.76 8.12 -4.30
C GLY A 155 -8.00 7.84 -5.13
N LEU A 156 -7.83 7.61 -6.44
CA LEU A 156 -8.90 7.16 -7.31
C LEU A 156 -9.46 5.78 -6.91
N CYS A 157 -8.60 4.80 -6.65
CA CYS A 157 -9.01 3.47 -6.23
C CYS A 157 -9.73 3.49 -4.87
N GLU A 158 -9.31 4.37 -3.94
CA GLU A 158 -10.02 4.62 -2.69
C GLU A 158 -11.43 5.19 -2.95
N ARG A 159 -11.57 6.21 -3.82
CA ARG A 159 -12.89 6.74 -4.23
C ARG A 159 -13.79 5.68 -4.86
N ARG A 160 -13.22 4.83 -5.73
CA ARG A 160 -13.95 3.71 -6.36
C ARG A 160 -14.36 2.66 -5.35
N ALA A 161 -13.49 2.29 -4.42
CA ALA A 161 -13.83 1.37 -3.33
C ALA A 161 -14.95 1.92 -2.42
N LEU A 162 -15.17 3.25 -2.39
CA LEU A 162 -16.30 3.91 -1.72
C LEU A 162 -17.54 4.10 -2.63
N GLY A 163 -17.52 3.59 -3.85
CA GLY A 163 -18.65 3.66 -4.80
C GLY A 163 -18.67 4.90 -5.69
N THR A 164 -17.59 5.69 -5.75
CA THR A 164 -17.46 6.82 -6.68
C THR A 164 -16.61 6.42 -7.88
N GLU A 165 -17.22 6.39 -9.07
CA GLU A 165 -16.53 6.02 -10.31
C GLU A 165 -16.46 7.20 -11.28
N PRO A 166 -15.33 7.93 -11.34
CA PRO A 166 -15.16 8.98 -12.34
C PRO A 166 -14.98 8.37 -13.73
N PRO A 167 -15.39 9.08 -14.80
CA PRO A 167 -15.23 8.58 -16.16
C PRO A 167 -13.75 8.39 -16.49
N VAL A 168 -13.45 7.34 -17.25
CA VAL A 168 -12.09 7.03 -17.70
C VAL A 168 -11.74 7.98 -18.84
N SER A 169 -11.07 9.09 -18.52
CA SER A 169 -10.59 10.06 -19.51
C SER A 169 -9.33 10.75 -19.04
N VAL A 170 -8.55 11.28 -19.99
CA VAL A 170 -7.37 12.11 -19.69
C VAL A 170 -7.76 13.31 -18.84
N ASP A 171 -8.86 14.00 -19.19
CA ASP A 171 -9.35 15.15 -18.43
C ASP A 171 -9.68 14.79 -16.98
N SER A 172 -10.36 13.67 -16.75
CA SER A 172 -10.70 13.22 -15.39
C SER A 172 -9.44 12.90 -14.58
N PHE A 173 -8.44 12.27 -15.20
CA PHE A 173 -7.17 11.99 -14.55
C PHE A 173 -6.36 13.27 -14.25
N MET A 174 -6.34 14.23 -15.18
CA MET A 174 -5.69 15.53 -14.99
C MET A 174 -6.34 16.34 -13.87
N ASN A 175 -7.68 16.34 -13.79
CA ASN A 175 -8.40 16.96 -12.67
C ASN A 175 -8.03 16.30 -11.33
N LEU A 176 -7.91 14.97 -11.29
CA LEU A 176 -7.47 14.26 -10.09
C LEU A 176 -6.04 14.62 -9.68
N ILE A 177 -5.12 14.82 -10.63
CA ILE A 177 -3.76 15.31 -10.34
C ILE A 177 -3.81 16.66 -9.62
N GLU A 178 -4.65 17.58 -10.08
CA GLU A 178 -4.81 18.90 -9.46
C GLU A 178 -5.46 18.81 -8.08
N GLU A 179 -6.58 18.08 -7.96
CA GLU A 179 -7.32 17.90 -6.70
C GLU A 179 -6.46 17.28 -5.59
N THR A 180 -5.64 16.30 -5.95
CA THR A 180 -4.78 15.59 -4.99
C THR A 180 -3.50 16.36 -4.66
N GLY A 181 -3.21 17.45 -5.38
CA GLY A 181 -1.95 18.17 -5.25
C GLY A 181 -0.74 17.32 -5.60
N ALA A 182 -0.90 16.27 -6.43
CA ALA A 182 0.14 15.25 -6.69
C ALA A 182 1.43 15.82 -7.29
N LEU A 183 1.38 17.02 -7.85
CA LEU A 183 2.55 17.72 -8.39
C LEU A 183 3.43 18.38 -7.32
N VAL A 184 3.01 18.37 -6.05
CA VAL A 184 3.73 18.94 -4.91
C VAL A 184 3.97 17.87 -3.86
N GLY A 185 5.24 17.61 -3.56
CA GLY A 185 5.65 16.69 -2.50
C GLY A 185 5.56 17.30 -1.10
N ALA A 186 5.62 16.44 -0.08
CA ALA A 186 5.42 16.80 1.32
C ALA A 186 6.44 17.79 1.93
N THR A 187 7.54 18.12 1.24
CA THR A 187 8.58 19.07 1.74
C THR A 187 8.79 20.26 0.81
N TYR A 188 7.71 20.84 0.27
CA TYR A 188 7.79 22.00 -0.63
C TYR A 188 8.63 21.76 -1.90
N GLU A 189 8.67 20.50 -2.36
CA GLU A 189 9.25 20.13 -3.64
C GLU A 189 8.14 19.98 -4.68
N ALA A 190 8.45 20.22 -5.94
CA ALA A 190 7.52 20.16 -7.06
C ALA A 190 8.02 19.23 -8.16
N CYS A 191 7.06 18.60 -8.84
CA CYS A 191 7.29 17.91 -10.10
C CYS A 191 7.87 18.89 -11.14
N ALA A 192 9.04 18.56 -11.67
CA ALA A 192 9.76 19.38 -12.64
C ALA A 192 9.18 19.31 -14.06
N GLY A 193 8.32 18.34 -14.35
CA GLY A 193 7.74 18.14 -15.68
C GLY A 193 6.76 19.23 -16.08
N SER A 194 6.82 19.75 -17.31
CA SER A 194 5.86 20.75 -17.78
C SER A 194 4.44 20.18 -17.90
N MET A 195 3.40 21.03 -17.86
CA MET A 195 2.02 20.57 -18.06
C MET A 195 1.81 19.80 -19.38
N PRO A 196 2.36 20.24 -20.53
CA PRO A 196 2.31 19.43 -21.76
C PRO A 196 2.95 18.05 -21.61
N MET A 197 4.04 17.95 -20.85
CA MET A 197 4.72 16.67 -20.60
C MET A 197 3.87 15.74 -19.73
N ILE A 198 3.24 16.29 -18.68
CA ILE A 198 2.31 15.56 -17.81
C ILE A 198 1.10 15.10 -18.60
N GLN A 199 0.50 15.97 -19.41
CA GLN A 199 -0.64 15.63 -20.26
C GLN A 199 -0.28 14.53 -21.26
N LYS A 200 0.90 14.61 -21.90
CA LYS A 200 1.38 13.55 -22.81
C LYS A 200 1.51 12.20 -22.12
N ALA A 201 2.06 12.18 -20.91
CA ALA A 201 2.16 10.97 -20.10
C ALA A 201 0.79 10.42 -19.68
N SER A 202 -0.15 11.29 -19.28
CA SER A 202 -1.54 10.91 -19.00
C SER A 202 -2.24 10.34 -20.22
N THR A 203 -2.06 10.92 -21.41
CA THR A 203 -2.63 10.40 -22.67
C THR A 203 -2.12 8.99 -22.96
N ALA A 204 -0.81 8.76 -22.91
CA ALA A 204 -0.22 7.44 -23.12
C ALA A 204 -0.77 6.39 -22.13
N LEU A 205 -0.95 6.78 -20.87
CA LEU A 205 -1.47 5.91 -19.82
C LEU A 205 -2.96 5.58 -19.99
N ILE A 206 -3.79 6.58 -20.29
CA ILE A 206 -5.25 6.42 -20.30
C ILE A 206 -5.73 5.85 -21.64
N GLU A 207 -5.34 6.49 -22.74
CA GLU A 207 -5.83 6.18 -24.09
C GLU A 207 -5.06 5.02 -24.73
N GLY A 208 -3.77 4.88 -24.40
CA GLY A 208 -2.90 3.90 -25.04
C GLY A 208 -2.75 4.12 -26.55
N ASN A 209 -2.25 3.10 -27.26
CA ASN A 209 -2.17 3.13 -28.72
C ASN A 209 -2.34 1.72 -29.30
N ALA A 210 -3.50 1.47 -29.91
CA ALA A 210 -3.85 0.17 -30.48
C ALA A 210 -2.90 -0.28 -31.60
N ASN A 211 -2.25 0.68 -32.29
CA ASN A 211 -1.34 0.41 -33.41
C ASN A 211 0.13 0.40 -32.98
N ASN A 212 0.43 0.50 -31.67
CA ASN A 212 1.79 0.46 -31.19
C ASN A 212 2.41 -0.91 -31.53
N PRO A 213 3.57 -0.98 -32.22
CA PRO A 213 4.17 -2.24 -32.66
C PRO A 213 4.98 -2.95 -31.57
N LEU A 214 5.20 -2.30 -30.42
CA LEU A 214 5.96 -2.89 -29.33
C LEU A 214 5.17 -4.03 -28.69
N GLU A 215 5.76 -5.22 -28.65
CA GLU A 215 5.16 -6.38 -28.01
C GLU A 215 5.50 -6.40 -26.51
N ILE A 216 4.45 -6.55 -25.69
CA ILE A 216 4.59 -6.70 -24.23
C ILE A 216 4.46 -8.17 -23.88
N ASP A 217 5.46 -8.67 -23.16
CA ASP A 217 5.47 -10.04 -22.68
C ASP A 217 4.25 -10.34 -21.78
N SER A 218 3.63 -11.50 -22.01
CA SER A 218 2.45 -11.96 -21.28
C SER A 218 2.73 -12.18 -19.79
N GLN A 219 3.95 -12.60 -19.42
CA GLN A 219 4.33 -12.78 -18.02
C GLN A 219 4.46 -11.42 -17.31
N ARG A 220 5.02 -10.39 -17.97
CA ARG A 220 5.00 -9.00 -17.49
C ARG A 220 3.57 -8.50 -17.23
N LEU A 221 2.63 -8.71 -18.16
CA LEU A 221 1.22 -8.36 -17.97
C LEU A 221 0.60 -9.06 -16.75
N ASN A 222 0.89 -10.35 -16.58
CA ASN A 222 0.36 -11.12 -15.46
C ASN A 222 0.93 -10.65 -14.12
N LEU A 223 2.23 -10.35 -14.04
CA LEU A 223 2.85 -9.78 -12.83
C LEU A 223 2.18 -8.47 -12.43
N ALA A 224 2.01 -7.56 -13.39
CA ALA A 224 1.39 -6.26 -13.17
C ALA A 224 -0.06 -6.38 -12.67
N ARG A 225 -0.86 -7.29 -13.25
CA ARG A 225 -2.25 -7.55 -12.83
C ARG A 225 -2.34 -8.11 -11.40
N HIS A 226 -1.47 -9.05 -11.04
CA HIS A 226 -1.45 -9.61 -9.68
C HIS A 226 -1.01 -8.57 -8.64
N LEU A 227 0.00 -7.75 -8.95
CA LEU A 227 0.43 -6.64 -8.09
C LEU A 227 -0.67 -5.57 -7.94
N ALA A 228 -1.35 -5.22 -9.04
CA ALA A 228 -2.49 -4.30 -8.99
C ALA A 228 -3.63 -4.84 -8.12
N LEU A 229 -3.94 -6.14 -8.23
CA LEU A 229 -4.92 -6.79 -7.37
C LEU A 229 -4.51 -6.73 -5.88
N GLN A 230 -3.21 -6.95 -5.55
CA GLN A 230 -2.73 -6.77 -4.17
C GLN A 230 -2.99 -5.35 -3.66
N VAL A 231 -2.71 -4.33 -4.49
CA VAL A 231 -2.96 -2.92 -4.13
C VAL A 231 -4.45 -2.66 -3.90
N GLN A 232 -5.32 -3.11 -4.81
CA GLN A 232 -6.77 -2.91 -4.68
C GLN A 232 -7.30 -3.56 -3.40
N LEU A 233 -6.95 -4.82 -3.13
CA LEU A 233 -7.37 -5.49 -1.89
C LEU A 233 -6.80 -4.81 -0.64
N GLY A 234 -5.56 -4.32 -0.70
CA GLY A 234 -4.95 -3.51 0.35
C GLY A 234 -5.75 -2.25 0.68
N ILE A 235 -6.32 -1.59 -0.33
CA ILE A 235 -7.18 -0.41 -0.16
C ILE A 235 -8.50 -0.81 0.52
N PHE A 236 -9.16 -1.89 0.08
CA PHE A 236 -10.37 -2.38 0.74
C PHE A 236 -10.14 -2.71 2.21
N TRP A 237 -9.02 -3.40 2.51
CA TRP A 237 -8.60 -3.67 3.88
C TRP A 237 -8.39 -2.38 4.68
N HIS A 238 -7.67 -1.41 4.11
CA HIS A 238 -7.39 -0.14 4.75
C HIS A 238 -8.67 0.62 5.15
N LEU A 239 -9.62 0.70 4.22
CA LEU A 239 -10.91 1.37 4.46
C LEU A 239 -11.73 0.65 5.52
N TYR A 240 -11.78 -0.69 5.46
CA TYR A 240 -12.46 -1.50 6.47
C TYR A 240 -11.83 -1.33 7.87
N ASP A 241 -10.50 -1.40 7.96
CA ASP A 241 -9.77 -1.16 9.22
C ASP A 241 -10.02 0.26 9.75
N HIS A 242 -10.14 1.26 8.88
CA HIS A 242 -10.45 2.62 9.31
C HIS A 242 -11.84 2.76 9.94
N VAL A 243 -12.84 2.02 9.43
CA VAL A 243 -14.18 1.95 10.05
C VAL A 243 -14.10 1.43 11.49
N HIS A 244 -13.41 0.31 11.70
CA HIS A 244 -13.25 -0.26 13.04
C HIS A 244 -12.45 0.66 13.98
N LEU A 245 -11.42 1.31 13.46
CA LEU A 245 -10.63 2.26 14.24
C LEU A 245 -11.49 3.43 14.72
N TRP A 246 -12.34 3.96 13.83
CA TRP A 246 -13.27 5.01 14.18
C TRP A 246 -14.30 4.55 15.22
N SER A 247 -14.93 3.39 15.01
CA SER A 247 -15.89 2.80 15.97
C SER A 247 -15.31 2.66 17.39
N LEU A 248 -14.02 2.29 17.49
CA LEU A 248 -13.32 2.17 18.77
C LEU A 248 -12.98 3.52 19.42
N LEU A 249 -12.50 4.49 18.64
CA LEU A 249 -11.88 5.71 19.17
C LEU A 249 -12.78 6.95 19.19
N GLN A 250 -13.82 6.98 18.36
CA GLN A 250 -14.77 8.09 18.23
C GLN A 250 -16.23 7.63 18.18
N GLY A 251 -16.47 6.37 17.80
CA GLY A 251 -17.81 5.81 17.59
C GLY A 251 -18.43 5.13 18.80
N GLU A 252 -19.25 4.12 18.51
CA GLU A 252 -20.18 3.47 19.44
C GLU A 252 -19.51 2.81 20.65
N PHE A 253 -18.21 2.46 20.56
CA PHE A 253 -17.51 1.83 21.68
C PHE A 253 -16.82 2.83 22.59
N ARG A 254 -16.56 4.05 22.12
CA ARG A 254 -15.66 5.02 22.77
C ARG A 254 -16.08 5.38 24.19
N GLU A 255 -17.37 5.62 24.42
CA GLU A 255 -17.91 6.03 25.74
C GLU A 255 -17.79 4.91 26.80
N HIS A 256 -17.63 3.67 26.35
CA HIS A 256 -17.51 2.50 27.22
C HIS A 256 -16.07 2.10 27.52
N LEU A 257 -15.08 2.82 26.96
CA LEU A 257 -13.66 2.55 27.19
C LEU A 257 -13.12 3.34 28.37
N ALA A 258 -12.66 2.62 29.40
CA ALA A 258 -12.02 3.16 30.59
C ALA A 258 -10.55 2.70 30.68
N PRO A 259 -9.59 3.54 30.26
CA PRO A 259 -8.16 3.23 30.39
C PRO A 259 -7.73 3.15 31.86
N PHE A 260 -6.85 2.20 32.20
CA PHE A 260 -6.40 1.99 33.59
C PHE A 260 -5.42 3.04 34.11
N ASN A 261 -4.80 3.85 33.24
CA ASN A 261 -3.84 4.88 33.65
C ASN A 261 -3.89 6.11 32.72
N GLN A 262 -3.34 7.22 33.21
CA GLN A 262 -3.32 8.50 32.51
C GLN A 262 -2.56 8.46 31.17
N PHE A 263 -1.52 7.63 31.06
CA PHE A 263 -0.78 7.47 29.80
C PHE A 263 -1.68 6.90 28.69
N LEU A 264 -2.48 5.88 29.00
CA LEU A 264 -3.42 5.29 28.04
C LEU A 264 -4.58 6.23 27.73
N THR A 265 -5.06 7.01 28.71
CA THR A 265 -6.02 8.10 28.46
C THR A 265 -5.50 9.08 27.42
N GLN A 266 -4.29 9.63 27.63
CA GLN A 266 -3.68 10.57 26.68
C GLN A 266 -3.41 9.93 25.32
N LYS A 267 -3.00 8.66 25.28
CA LYS A 267 -2.78 7.93 24.03
C LYS A 267 -4.08 7.78 23.23
N LEU A 268 -5.18 7.45 23.92
CA LEU A 268 -6.51 7.30 23.32
C LEU A 268 -7.01 8.65 22.79
N GLU A 269 -6.91 9.71 23.59
CA GLU A 269 -7.28 11.08 23.17
C GLU A 269 -6.50 11.54 21.94
N ARG A 270 -5.17 11.35 21.91
CA ARG A 270 -4.35 11.70 20.74
C ARG A 270 -4.79 10.92 19.51
N ALA A 271 -4.96 9.61 19.64
CA ALA A 271 -5.37 8.77 18.51
C ALA A 271 -6.77 9.12 18.00
N ALA A 272 -7.68 9.54 18.88
CA ALA A 272 -9.01 10.01 18.51
C ALA A 272 -8.95 11.38 17.79
N ASN A 273 -8.09 12.31 18.25
CA ASN A 273 -7.90 13.62 17.62
C ASN A 273 -7.30 13.54 16.20
N ASP A 274 -6.62 12.45 15.88
CA ASP A 274 -6.08 12.18 14.53
C ASP A 274 -7.15 11.62 13.56
N LEU A 275 -8.40 11.43 14.02
CA LEU A 275 -9.51 10.94 13.21
C LEU A 275 -10.51 12.06 12.88
N ASP A 276 -11.20 11.89 11.76
CA ASP A 276 -12.31 12.76 11.39
C ASP A 276 -13.50 12.61 12.35
N ASN A 277 -14.24 13.70 12.56
CA ASN A 277 -15.43 13.74 13.40
C ASN A 277 -16.61 12.95 12.79
N LEU A 278 -16.61 12.73 11.47
CA LEU A 278 -17.65 11.99 10.78
C LEU A 278 -17.26 10.51 10.66
N PRO A 279 -18.22 9.57 10.80
CA PRO A 279 -17.94 8.17 10.60
C PRO A 279 -17.44 7.93 9.17
N PRO A 280 -16.34 7.18 8.99
CA PRO A 280 -15.84 6.87 7.66
C PRO A 280 -16.84 5.98 6.92
N GLN A 281 -16.88 6.12 5.60
CA GLN A 281 -17.71 5.27 4.76
C GLN A 281 -17.13 3.85 4.72
N ARG A 282 -17.99 2.85 4.84
CA ARG A 282 -17.61 1.45 4.66
C ARG A 282 -17.30 1.20 3.17
N PRO A 283 -16.24 0.43 2.85
CA PRO A 283 -15.96 0.09 1.46
C PRO A 283 -17.15 -0.64 0.82
N ASN A 284 -17.55 -0.17 -0.35
CA ASN A 284 -18.60 -0.74 -1.16
C ASN A 284 -18.13 -2.06 -1.78
N SER A 285 -18.54 -3.17 -1.17
CA SER A 285 -18.22 -4.52 -1.65
C SER A 285 -18.64 -4.81 -3.11
N ALA A 286 -19.59 -4.06 -3.69
CA ALA A 286 -19.94 -4.20 -5.10
C ALA A 286 -18.82 -3.73 -6.05
N MET A 287 -17.87 -2.95 -5.54
CA MET A 287 -16.71 -2.41 -6.28
C MET A 287 -15.47 -3.30 -6.12
N LEU A 288 -15.61 -4.50 -5.54
CA LEU A 288 -14.51 -5.45 -5.42
C LEU A 288 -13.96 -5.81 -6.82
N PRO A 289 -12.62 -5.96 -6.99
CA PRO A 289 -12.02 -6.18 -8.30
C PRO A 289 -12.58 -7.41 -9.02
N ASP A 290 -12.81 -7.28 -10.33
CA ASP A 290 -13.32 -8.37 -11.16
C ASP A 290 -12.34 -9.54 -11.32
N ALA A 291 -11.06 -9.30 -11.04
CA ALA A 291 -10.03 -10.33 -11.01
C ALA A 291 -10.23 -11.38 -9.90
N LEU A 292 -11.05 -11.07 -8.88
CA LEU A 292 -11.50 -12.08 -7.92
C LEU A 292 -12.55 -13.00 -8.55
N ASP A 293 -12.39 -14.31 -8.34
CA ASP A 293 -13.45 -15.25 -8.71
C ASP A 293 -14.74 -14.99 -7.90
N ALA A 294 -15.88 -15.44 -8.44
CA ALA A 294 -17.17 -15.17 -7.81
C ALA A 294 -17.27 -15.71 -6.37
N PRO A 295 -16.79 -16.94 -6.04
CA PRO A 295 -16.76 -17.42 -4.65
C PRO A 295 -15.93 -16.54 -3.71
N GLN A 296 -14.72 -16.12 -4.09
CA GLN A 296 -13.87 -15.23 -3.30
C GLN A 296 -14.53 -13.88 -3.11
N ARG A 297 -15.08 -13.31 -4.18
CA ARG A 297 -15.77 -12.02 -4.13
C ARG A 297 -16.96 -12.06 -3.17
N GLN A 298 -17.76 -13.14 -3.20
CA GLN A 298 -18.85 -13.33 -2.25
C GLN A 298 -18.35 -13.42 -0.79
N ARG A 299 -17.25 -14.15 -0.54
CA ARG A 299 -16.65 -14.23 0.80
C ARG A 299 -16.19 -12.87 1.31
N PHE A 300 -15.52 -12.08 0.47
CA PHE A 300 -15.12 -10.72 0.82
C PHE A 300 -16.32 -9.80 1.02
N THR A 301 -17.34 -9.88 0.18
CA THR A 301 -18.59 -9.14 0.35
C THR A 301 -19.23 -9.44 1.70
N THR A 302 -19.35 -10.71 2.06
CA THR A 302 -19.90 -11.11 3.36
C THR A 302 -19.06 -10.56 4.52
N ALA A 303 -17.74 -10.68 4.44
CA ALA A 303 -16.81 -10.23 5.48
C ALA A 303 -16.79 -8.70 5.64
N LEU A 304 -16.68 -7.95 4.55
CA LEU A 304 -16.66 -6.49 4.54
C LEU A 304 -17.97 -5.87 5.05
N ASN A 305 -19.07 -6.61 5.01
CA ASN A 305 -20.37 -6.19 5.54
C ASN A 305 -20.66 -6.72 6.96
N ASP A 306 -19.69 -7.34 7.64
CA ASP A 306 -19.84 -7.95 8.96
C ASP A 306 -20.99 -8.98 9.04
N ALA A 307 -21.25 -9.63 7.90
CA ALA A 307 -22.36 -10.54 7.69
C ALA A 307 -21.92 -12.02 7.67
N ALA A 308 -20.73 -12.33 8.19
CA ALA A 308 -20.22 -13.69 8.26
C ALA A 308 -21.15 -14.61 9.08
N ASP A 309 -21.26 -15.86 8.64
CA ASP A 309 -22.08 -16.86 9.30
C ASP A 309 -21.62 -17.04 10.76
N PRO A 310 -22.53 -17.03 11.76
CA PRO A 310 -22.16 -17.12 13.16
C PRO A 310 -21.22 -18.29 13.50
N PRO A 311 -21.39 -19.51 12.94
CA PRO A 311 -20.47 -20.62 13.18
C PRO A 311 -19.01 -20.35 12.80
N LEU A 312 -18.74 -19.45 11.84
CA LEU A 312 -17.38 -19.06 11.46
C LEU A 312 -16.73 -18.11 12.47
N LEU A 313 -17.54 -17.47 13.31
CA LEU A 313 -17.14 -16.46 14.30
C LEU A 313 -17.15 -17.02 15.73
N ASP A 314 -17.87 -18.12 15.98
CA ASP A 314 -18.15 -18.68 17.31
C ASP A 314 -16.91 -18.81 18.22
N GLU A 315 -15.78 -19.25 17.68
CA GLU A 315 -14.53 -19.39 18.44
C GLU A 315 -13.99 -18.03 18.88
N ASP A 316 -13.85 -17.07 17.96
CA ASP A 316 -13.34 -15.74 18.26
C ASP A 316 -14.32 -14.95 19.14
N MET A 317 -15.63 -15.09 18.92
CA MET A 317 -16.66 -14.46 19.75
C MET A 317 -16.60 -14.96 21.19
N ARG A 318 -16.58 -16.28 21.39
CA ARG A 318 -16.49 -16.88 22.73
C ARG A 318 -15.21 -16.45 23.43
N THR A 319 -14.08 -16.50 22.71
CA THR A 319 -12.78 -16.06 23.24
C THR A 319 -12.82 -14.59 23.64
N ALA A 320 -13.39 -13.71 22.81
CA ALA A 320 -13.52 -12.30 23.14
C ALA A 320 -14.41 -12.06 24.37
N ILE A 321 -15.55 -12.75 24.49
CA ILE A 321 -16.43 -12.68 25.67
C ILE A 321 -15.68 -13.14 26.93
N GLU A 322 -14.97 -14.26 26.87
CA GLU A 322 -14.18 -14.77 27.99
C GLU A 322 -13.14 -13.73 28.43
N LEU A 323 -12.39 -13.16 27.48
CA LEU A 323 -11.35 -12.17 27.75
C LEU A 323 -11.86 -10.83 28.30
N LEU A 324 -13.03 -10.36 27.86
CA LEU A 324 -13.65 -9.16 28.40
C LEU A 324 -14.06 -9.32 29.87
N ASN A 325 -14.35 -10.55 30.30
CA ASN A 325 -14.71 -10.88 31.68
C ASN A 325 -13.49 -11.24 32.54
N GLU A 326 -12.31 -11.45 31.94
CA GLU A 326 -11.07 -11.68 32.67
C GLU A 326 -10.46 -10.36 33.18
N PRO A 327 -9.97 -10.32 34.44
CA PRO A 327 -9.12 -9.22 34.86
C PRO A 327 -7.79 -9.25 34.09
N GLY A 328 -7.33 -8.10 33.61
CA GLY A 328 -6.03 -7.97 32.94
C GLY A 328 -6.01 -7.17 31.64
N SER A 329 -7.14 -6.63 31.19
CA SER A 329 -7.14 -5.65 30.09
C SER A 329 -6.48 -4.34 30.52
N ALA A 330 -5.84 -3.65 29.56
CA ALA A 330 -5.25 -2.33 29.80
C ALA A 330 -6.28 -1.20 29.61
N ILE A 331 -7.42 -1.53 29.00
CA ILE A 331 -8.59 -0.68 28.82
C ILE A 331 -9.81 -1.53 29.18
N HIS A 332 -10.56 -1.12 30.20
CA HIS A 332 -11.81 -1.79 30.55
C HIS A 332 -12.92 -1.36 29.58
N TYR A 333 -13.76 -2.31 29.17
CA TYR A 333 -14.94 -2.06 28.38
C TYR A 333 -16.19 -2.35 29.22
N SER A 334 -17.08 -1.36 29.35
CA SER A 334 -18.28 -1.45 30.19
C SER A 334 -19.60 -1.48 29.40
N GLY A 335 -19.52 -1.68 28.07
CA GLY A 335 -20.68 -1.68 27.18
C GLY A 335 -21.28 -3.07 26.99
N ASP A 336 -21.96 -3.26 25.85
CA ASP A 336 -22.53 -4.56 25.46
C ASP A 336 -21.41 -5.52 25.01
N THR A 337 -21.10 -6.47 25.87
CA THR A 337 -20.06 -7.50 25.66
C THR A 337 -20.30 -8.32 24.39
N GLU A 338 -21.55 -8.68 24.08
CA GLU A 338 -21.87 -9.51 22.92
C GLU A 338 -21.68 -8.72 21.62
N LEU A 339 -22.12 -7.46 21.61
CA LEU A 339 -21.91 -6.54 20.49
C LEU A 339 -20.42 -6.32 20.21
N PHE A 340 -19.62 -6.04 21.25
CA PHE A 340 -18.18 -5.84 21.10
C PHE A 340 -17.46 -7.12 20.66
N ALA A 341 -17.79 -8.26 21.26
CA ALA A 341 -17.20 -9.55 20.88
C ALA A 341 -17.51 -9.92 19.42
N ARG A 342 -18.73 -9.63 18.94
CA ARG A 342 -19.08 -9.81 17.53
C ARG A 342 -18.27 -8.88 16.62
N SER A 343 -18.08 -7.62 17.00
CA SER A 343 -17.23 -6.67 16.25
C SER A 343 -15.78 -7.18 16.14
N VAL A 344 -15.20 -7.66 17.25
CA VAL A 344 -13.87 -8.30 17.27
C VAL A 344 -13.81 -9.50 16.33
N ALA A 345 -14.76 -10.43 16.44
CA ALA A 345 -14.75 -11.65 15.66
C ALA A 345 -14.86 -11.38 14.15
N ASN A 346 -15.75 -10.47 13.75
CA ASN A 346 -15.85 -10.01 12.37
C ASN A 346 -14.53 -9.39 11.88
N TYR A 347 -13.93 -8.50 12.67
CA TYR A 347 -12.66 -7.88 12.31
C TYR A 347 -11.54 -8.89 12.10
N LEU A 348 -11.37 -9.83 13.04
CA LEU A 348 -10.34 -10.87 12.97
C LEU A 348 -10.59 -11.85 11.80
N HIS A 349 -11.85 -12.20 11.55
CA HIS A 349 -12.22 -13.02 10.39
C HIS A 349 -11.84 -12.32 9.08
N THR A 350 -12.24 -11.07 8.91
CA THR A 350 -11.92 -10.25 7.73
C THR A 350 -10.41 -10.09 7.57
N TYR A 351 -9.68 -9.79 8.65
CA TYR A 351 -8.22 -9.70 8.65
C TYR A 351 -7.57 -10.99 8.11
N ARG A 352 -8.00 -12.16 8.61
CA ARG A 352 -7.47 -13.46 8.15
C ARG A 352 -7.77 -13.72 6.69
N LEU A 353 -8.96 -13.36 6.20
CA LEU A 353 -9.32 -13.50 4.79
C LEU A 353 -8.42 -12.65 3.87
N PHE A 354 -8.24 -11.37 4.19
CA PHE A 354 -7.35 -10.49 3.41
C PHE A 354 -5.90 -10.97 3.45
N LYS A 355 -5.40 -11.33 4.64
CA LYS A 355 -4.03 -11.85 4.79
C LYS A 355 -3.81 -13.12 3.96
N ALA A 356 -4.77 -14.06 3.99
CA ALA A 356 -4.69 -15.30 3.22
C ALA A 356 -4.71 -15.05 1.71
N GLU A 357 -5.60 -14.19 1.23
CA GLU A 357 -5.71 -13.89 -0.20
C GLU A 357 -4.50 -13.14 -0.74
N LEU A 358 -4.02 -12.12 -0.02
CA LEU A 358 -2.80 -11.39 -0.40
C LEU A 358 -1.57 -12.30 -0.41
N SER A 359 -1.50 -13.26 0.54
CA SER A 359 -0.44 -14.27 0.55
C SER A 359 -0.56 -15.24 -0.64
N ARG A 360 -1.78 -15.65 -1.02
CA ARG A 360 -2.02 -16.47 -2.21
C ARG A 360 -1.55 -15.76 -3.48
N ILE A 361 -1.88 -14.47 -3.62
CA ILE A 361 -1.44 -13.66 -4.76
C ILE A 361 0.09 -13.52 -4.76
N GLU A 362 0.71 -13.35 -3.58
CA GLU A 362 2.18 -13.29 -3.47
C GLU A 362 2.85 -14.60 -3.91
N LEU A 363 2.31 -15.77 -3.55
CA LEU A 363 2.84 -17.05 -4.02
C LEU A 363 2.82 -17.15 -5.55
N GLU A 364 1.76 -16.64 -6.18
CA GLU A 364 1.64 -16.61 -7.63
C GLU A 364 2.64 -15.64 -8.27
N LEU A 365 2.86 -14.46 -7.68
CA LEU A 365 3.91 -13.52 -8.10
C LEU A 365 5.30 -14.15 -8.05
N ARG A 366 5.63 -14.85 -6.95
CA ARG A 366 6.90 -15.57 -6.82
C ARG A 366 7.04 -16.70 -7.84
N ARG A 367 5.95 -17.43 -8.11
CA ARG A 367 5.90 -18.44 -9.17
C ARG A 367 6.25 -17.83 -10.53
N LEU A 368 5.65 -16.69 -10.85
CA LEU A 368 5.89 -15.95 -12.08
C LEU A 368 7.30 -15.34 -12.17
N LEU A 369 8.08 -15.30 -11.08
CA LEU A 369 9.47 -14.84 -11.08
C LEU A 369 10.47 -15.99 -10.88
N ASP A 370 10.00 -17.24 -10.92
CA ASP A 370 10.79 -18.45 -10.64
C ASP A 370 11.49 -18.42 -9.27
N PHE A 371 10.79 -17.95 -8.22
CA PHE A 371 11.26 -18.01 -6.83
C PHE A 371 10.59 -19.15 -6.04
N PRO A 372 11.29 -19.73 -5.04
CA PRO A 372 10.71 -20.77 -4.18
C PRO A 372 9.48 -20.29 -3.40
N GLN A 373 8.43 -21.11 -3.39
CA GLN A 373 7.17 -20.84 -2.68
C GLN A 373 7.19 -21.23 -1.20
N GLU A 374 8.18 -22.01 -0.77
CA GLU A 374 8.29 -22.51 0.61
C GLU A 374 8.85 -21.47 1.59
N THR A 375 9.38 -20.36 1.08
CA THR A 375 9.93 -19.29 1.93
C THR A 375 8.79 -18.49 2.56
N PRO A 376 8.88 -18.10 3.85
CA PRO A 376 7.82 -17.34 4.48
C PRO A 376 7.46 -16.05 3.72
N ILE A 377 6.19 -15.66 3.78
CA ILE A 377 5.71 -14.42 3.16
C ILE A 377 5.71 -13.31 4.19
N ARG A 378 6.30 -12.17 3.83
CA ARG A 378 6.18 -10.91 4.55
C ARG A 378 5.60 -9.85 3.63
N LEU A 379 4.29 -9.67 3.71
CA LEU A 379 3.59 -8.65 2.94
C LEU A 379 4.10 -7.24 3.30
N GLY A 380 4.43 -6.45 2.28
CA GLY A 380 4.85 -5.07 2.44
C GLY A 380 3.72 -4.14 2.90
N PRO A 381 4.03 -3.10 3.71
CA PRO A 381 3.02 -2.21 4.30
C PRO A 381 2.25 -1.36 3.28
N ALA A 382 2.77 -1.26 2.05
CA ALA A 382 2.12 -0.51 0.99
C ALA A 382 0.96 -1.26 0.31
N VAL A 383 0.96 -2.60 0.37
CA VAL A 383 -0.14 -3.45 -0.16
C VAL A 383 -0.95 -4.13 0.93
N PHE A 384 -0.39 -4.28 2.13
CA PHE A 384 -1.13 -4.69 3.31
C PHE A 384 -0.83 -3.73 4.46
N PRO A 385 -1.53 -2.58 4.52
CA PRO A 385 -1.32 -1.60 5.56
C PRO A 385 -1.46 -2.19 6.96
N THR A 386 -0.63 -1.70 7.88
CA THR A 386 -0.66 -2.09 9.29
C THR A 386 -2.08 -1.97 9.83
N ALA A 387 -2.60 -3.06 10.40
CA ALA A 387 -3.89 -3.10 11.07
C ALA A 387 -3.92 -2.11 12.24
N ARG A 388 -4.54 -0.94 12.07
CA ARG A 388 -4.54 0.15 13.08
C ARG A 388 -5.51 -0.12 14.21
N SER A 389 -6.60 -0.82 13.95
CA SER A 389 -7.60 -1.18 14.96
C SER A 389 -7.13 -2.33 15.85
N LEU A 390 -6.34 -3.25 15.29
CA LEU A 390 -5.92 -4.47 15.99
C LEU A 390 -5.20 -4.20 17.32
N PRO A 391 -4.20 -3.29 17.44
CA PRO A 391 -3.60 -2.95 18.72
C PRO A 391 -4.59 -2.44 19.77
N TRP A 392 -5.70 -1.79 19.37
CA TRP A 392 -6.72 -1.33 20.29
C TRP A 392 -7.59 -2.48 20.79
N TYR A 393 -8.00 -3.38 19.88
CA TYR A 393 -8.66 -4.63 20.28
C TYR A 393 -7.78 -5.44 21.25
N GLU A 394 -6.49 -5.55 21.02
CA GLU A 394 -5.55 -6.24 21.92
C GLU A 394 -5.46 -5.59 23.31
N LEU A 395 -5.45 -4.25 23.39
CA LEU A 395 -5.42 -3.52 24.66
C LEU A 395 -6.72 -3.71 25.45
N ILE A 396 -7.86 -3.76 24.77
CA ILE A 396 -9.19 -3.93 25.37
C ILE A 396 -9.41 -5.38 25.82
N LEU A 397 -8.98 -6.36 25.03
CA LEU A 397 -9.09 -7.79 25.37
C LEU A 397 -7.96 -8.27 26.30
N GLY A 398 -6.89 -7.47 26.48
CA GLY A 398 -5.75 -7.82 27.32
C GLY A 398 -4.87 -8.94 26.78
N ARG A 399 -4.99 -9.29 25.49
CA ARG A 399 -4.27 -10.38 24.81
C ARG A 399 -3.80 -9.94 23.43
N ARG A 400 -2.71 -10.54 22.95
CA ARG A 400 -2.23 -10.33 21.58
C ARG A 400 -2.86 -11.34 20.62
N HIS A 401 -3.00 -10.94 19.36
CA HIS A 401 -3.29 -11.90 18.29
C HIS A 401 -2.05 -12.77 18.02
N GLY A 402 -2.29 -14.04 17.71
CA GLY A 402 -1.27 -14.98 17.27
C GLY A 402 -0.92 -14.85 15.79
N GLU A 403 0.12 -15.55 15.36
CA GLU A 403 0.55 -15.58 13.96
C GLU A 403 -0.54 -16.05 13.00
N ALA A 404 -1.41 -16.96 13.48
CA ALA A 404 -2.58 -17.47 12.76
C ALA A 404 -3.74 -16.46 12.66
N GLY A 405 -3.64 -15.29 13.29
CA GLY A 405 -4.69 -14.26 13.30
C GLY A 405 -5.89 -14.58 14.20
N HIS A 406 -5.77 -15.61 15.04
CA HIS A 406 -6.67 -15.85 16.17
C HIS A 406 -6.13 -15.16 17.42
N LEU A 407 -6.96 -14.94 18.43
CA LEU A 407 -6.50 -14.49 19.74
C LEU A 407 -5.70 -15.63 20.39
N THR A 408 -4.39 -15.47 20.62
CA THR A 408 -3.56 -16.54 21.24
C THR A 408 -2.65 -15.98 22.32
N GLY A 409 -2.54 -16.68 23.46
CA GLY A 409 -1.39 -16.59 24.38
C GLY A 409 -1.36 -15.43 25.40
N ASN A 410 -0.42 -15.51 26.35
CA ASN A 410 -0.32 -14.82 27.65
C ASN A 410 -0.76 -13.33 27.73
N ARG A 411 -1.33 -12.95 28.90
CA ARG A 411 -1.74 -11.58 29.27
C ARG A 411 -0.75 -10.56 28.73
N THR A 412 -1.25 -9.47 28.13
CA THR A 412 -0.46 -8.27 27.93
C THR A 412 0.25 -7.96 29.24
N GLY A 413 1.58 -7.90 29.25
CA GLY A 413 2.43 -7.94 30.46
C GLY A 413 2.31 -6.75 31.41
N VAL A 414 1.16 -6.08 31.46
CA VAL A 414 0.81 -5.09 32.45
C VAL A 414 0.64 -5.83 33.78
N ARG A 415 1.72 -5.90 34.56
CA ARG A 415 1.62 -6.19 35.99
C ARG A 415 0.79 -5.08 36.61
N ILE A 416 -0.45 -5.40 36.96
CA ILE A 416 -1.27 -4.58 37.84
C ILE A 416 -0.51 -4.54 39.17
N ALA A 417 0.15 -3.42 39.48
CA ALA A 417 0.58 -3.16 40.84
C ALA A 417 -0.70 -3.10 41.68
N ALA A 418 -0.79 -3.93 42.71
CA ALA A 418 -1.90 -3.86 43.64
C ALA A 418 -1.92 -2.46 44.27
N PRO A 419 -3.10 -1.91 44.63
CA PRO A 419 -3.14 -0.68 45.40
C PRO A 419 -2.50 -0.95 46.77
N GLY A 420 -1.24 -0.55 46.92
CA GLY A 420 -0.43 -0.82 48.11
C GLY A 420 1.08 -0.98 47.90
N ASP A 421 1.59 -1.02 46.66
CA ASP A 421 3.03 -0.99 46.36
C ASP A 421 3.56 0.42 46.05
#